data_AF-A0A369H6C2-F1
#
_entry.id   AF-A0A369H6C2-F1
#
_cell.length_a   1.000
_cell.length_b   1.000
_cell.length_c   1.000
_cell.angle_alpha   90.00
_cell.angle_beta   90.00
_cell.angle_gamma   90.00
#
_symmetry.space_group_name_H-M   'P 1'
#
loop_
_entity.id
_entity.type
_entity.pdbx_description
1 polymer ?
#
loop_
_entity_poly.entity_id
_entity_poly.type
_entity_poly.pdbx_seq_one_letter_code
_entity_poly.pdbx_strand_id
1 'polypeptide(L)'
;FGSKATAEFTSTQGRREVLTMRGDWMDSSVSIVCDSGATVAAIDRKLFNVREFMGVQKYALHVAPGVDMALMVALCVAFDEANNEK
;
A
#
# COMPACT_ATOMS: atom_id res chain seq x y z
N PHE A 1 0.58 17.08 5.65
CA PHE A 1 -0.69 16.52 5.15
C PHE A 1 -0.37 15.19 4.49
N GLY A 2 -0.38 14.10 5.25
CA GLY A 2 -0.09 12.77 4.71
C GLY A 2 -1.21 12.33 3.76
N SER A 3 -0.84 11.75 2.63
CA SER A 3 -1.80 11.23 1.65
C SER A 3 -2.60 10.10 2.28
N LYS A 4 -3.89 10.32 2.52
CA LYS A 4 -4.84 9.26 2.86
C LYS A 4 -5.50 8.79 1.58
N ALA A 5 -5.28 7.54 1.21
CA ALA A 5 -5.90 6.92 0.05
C ALA A 5 -6.85 5.82 0.51
N THR A 6 -8.00 5.72 -0.15
CA THR A 6 -9.02 4.70 0.10
C THR A 6 -9.29 3.98 -1.21
N ALA A 7 -9.27 2.66 -1.17
CA ALA A 7 -9.65 1.81 -2.28
C ALA A 7 -10.90 1.02 -1.95
N GLU A 8 -11.82 0.98 -2.90
CA GLU A 8 -13.07 0.26 -2.77
C GLU A 8 -13.21 -0.73 -3.92
N PHE A 9 -13.61 -1.95 -3.61
CA PHE A 9 -13.85 -2.98 -4.61
C PHE A 9 -14.94 -3.94 -4.14
N THR A 10 -15.45 -4.75 -5.07
CA THR A 10 -16.38 -5.83 -4.75
C THR A 10 -15.60 -7.14 -4.71
N SER A 11 -15.66 -7.86 -3.58
CA SER A 11 -15.01 -9.15 -3.45
C SER A 11 -15.69 -10.21 -4.32
N THR A 12 -15.04 -11.36 -4.49
CA THR A 12 -15.60 -12.53 -5.19
C THR A 12 -16.89 -13.05 -4.55
N GLN A 13 -17.16 -12.68 -3.29
CA GLN A 13 -18.38 -13.02 -2.56
C GLN A 13 -19.49 -11.95 -2.73
N GLY A 14 -19.27 -10.93 -3.55
CA GLY A 14 -20.25 -9.85 -3.77
C GLY A 14 -20.31 -8.81 -2.65
N ARG A 15 -19.36 -8.85 -1.68
CA ARG A 15 -19.30 -7.88 -0.58
C ARG A 15 -18.47 -6.67 -1.02
N ARG A 16 -18.94 -5.46 -0.70
CA ARG A 16 -18.13 -4.24 -0.82
C ARG A 16 -17.03 -4.29 0.25
N GLU A 17 -15.78 -4.23 -0.19
CA GLU A 17 -14.60 -4.15 0.66
C GLU A 17 -14.01 -2.74 0.54
N VAL A 18 -13.56 -2.21 1.67
CA VAL A 18 -12.84 -0.94 1.73
C VAL A 18 -11.48 -1.18 2.36
N LEU A 19 -10.45 -0.69 1.68
CA LEU A 19 -9.08 -0.70 2.15
C LEU A 19 -8.62 0.74 2.29
N THR A 20 -8.17 1.08 3.50
CA THR A 20 -7.68 2.41 3.84
C THR A 20 -6.19 2.37 4.06
N MET A 21 -5.48 3.28 3.42
CA MET A 21 -4.08 3.54 3.71
C MET A 21 -3.95 4.39 4.98
N ARG A 22 -3.25 3.87 5.99
CA ARG A 22 -2.92 4.55 7.23
C ARG A 22 -1.41 4.76 7.33
N GLY A 23 -1.01 6.02 7.44
CA GLY A 23 0.36 6.46 7.49
C GLY A 23 0.56 7.70 6.63
N ASP A 24 1.78 8.23 6.63
CA ASP A 24 2.21 9.20 5.63
C ASP A 24 2.95 8.41 4.54
N TRP A 25 2.53 8.55 3.28
CA TRP A 25 3.19 7.87 2.16
C TRP A 25 4.67 8.22 2.07
N MET A 26 5.06 9.45 2.44
CA MET A 26 6.46 9.85 2.46
C MET A 26 7.23 9.34 3.68
N ASP A 27 6.54 8.87 4.71
CA ASP A 27 7.17 8.27 5.88
C ASP A 27 7.43 6.78 5.65
N SER A 28 8.40 6.28 6.40
CA SER A 28 9.04 4.99 6.24
C SER A 28 8.14 3.75 6.47
N SER A 29 6.93 3.93 7.00
CA SER A 29 6.00 2.85 7.29
C SER A 29 4.56 3.24 6.98
N VAL A 30 3.99 2.60 5.95
CA VAL A 30 2.58 2.76 5.56
C VAL A 30 1.87 1.43 5.76
N SER A 31 0.67 1.46 6.30
CA SER A 31 -0.17 0.26 6.47
C SER A 31 -1.43 0.36 5.64
N ILE A 32 -1.85 -0.75 5.03
CA ILE A 32 -3.13 -0.89 4.35
C ILE A 32 -4.01 -1.71 5.29
N VAL A 33 -5.12 -1.14 5.71
CA VAL A 33 -6.06 -1.75 6.65
C VAL A 33 -7.43 -1.92 6.02
N CYS A 34 -8.11 -3.01 6.35
CA CYS A 34 -9.52 -3.17 6.03
C CYS A 34 -10.42 -2.56 7.11
N ASP A 35 -11.73 -2.50 6.85
CA ASP A 35 -12.71 -1.92 7.77
C ASP A 35 -12.75 -2.58 9.15
N SER A 36 -12.36 -3.86 9.26
CA SER A 36 -12.26 -4.55 10.55
C SER A 36 -11.09 -4.04 11.42
N GLY A 37 -10.23 -3.18 10.87
CA GLY A 37 -9.00 -2.70 11.49
C GLY A 37 -7.80 -3.63 11.30
N ALA A 38 -7.98 -4.79 10.66
CA ALA A 38 -6.88 -5.69 10.36
C ALA A 38 -5.98 -5.14 9.24
N THR A 39 -4.67 -5.18 9.47
CA THR A 39 -3.66 -4.84 8.46
C THR A 39 -3.56 -5.96 7.43
N VAL A 40 -3.84 -5.63 6.17
CA VAL A 40 -3.77 -6.58 5.05
C VAL A 40 -2.44 -6.49 4.29
N ALA A 41 -1.78 -5.33 4.36
CA ALA A 41 -0.44 -5.15 3.85
C ALA A 41 0.28 -3.99 4.55
N ALA A 42 1.61 -3.97 4.48
CA ALA A 42 2.44 -2.87 4.94
C ALA A 42 3.58 -2.59 3.96
N ILE A 43 3.91 -1.32 3.77
CA ILE A 43 5.00 -0.86 2.93
C ILE A 43 6.17 -0.50 3.85
N ASP A 44 7.33 -1.10 3.58
CA ASP A 44 8.60 -0.78 4.23
C ASP A 44 9.58 -0.17 3.23
N ARG A 45 9.94 1.09 3.45
CA ARG A 45 10.90 1.85 2.62
C ARG A 45 12.32 1.81 3.17
N LYS A 46 12.53 1.30 4.39
CA LYS A 46 13.85 1.27 5.05
C LYS A 46 14.77 0.19 4.49
N LEU A 47 14.22 -0.89 3.94
CA LEU A 47 15.01 -2.05 3.53
C LEU A 47 16.05 -1.77 2.41
N PHE A 48 15.89 -0.69 1.63
CA PHE A 48 16.75 -0.40 0.48
C PHE A 48 17.67 0.83 0.62
N ASN A 49 17.58 1.58 1.73
CA ASN A 49 18.48 2.72 2.02
C ASN A 49 19.97 2.33 2.18
N VAL A 50 20.30 1.04 2.22
CA VAL A 50 21.68 0.56 2.35
C VAL A 50 22.34 0.31 0.98
N ARG A 51 21.58 0.32 -0.14
CA ARG A 51 22.10 -0.01 -1.49
C ARG A 51 21.37 0.67 -2.68
N GLU A 52 20.98 1.94 -2.59
CA GLU A 52 20.42 2.64 -3.76
C GLU A 52 21.48 3.41 -4.57
N PHE A 53 21.83 2.83 -5.73
CA PHE A 53 22.73 3.37 -6.75
C PHE A 53 22.04 3.51 -8.14
N MET A 54 20.70 3.48 -8.25
CA MET A 54 20.06 3.27 -9.58
C MET A 54 18.75 4.04 -9.84
N GLY A 55 18.36 5.03 -9.04
CA GLY A 55 17.24 5.93 -9.39
C GLY A 55 15.83 5.31 -9.47
N VAL A 56 15.66 4.06 -9.01
CA VAL A 56 14.35 3.39 -8.91
C VAL A 56 13.96 3.41 -7.44
N GLN A 57 12.83 4.04 -7.07
CA GLN A 57 12.33 3.99 -5.69
C GLN A 57 11.92 2.55 -5.35
N LYS A 58 12.74 1.84 -4.57
CA LYS A 58 12.43 0.46 -4.16
C LYS A 58 11.82 0.44 -2.76
N TYR A 59 10.54 0.08 -2.67
CA TYR A 59 9.90 -0.27 -1.40
C TYR A 59 9.56 -1.76 -1.34
N ALA A 60 9.58 -2.33 -0.13
CA ALA A 60 9.09 -3.67 0.12
C ALA A 60 7.60 -3.62 0.48
N LEU A 61 6.80 -4.52 -0.11
CA LEU A 61 5.40 -4.70 0.22
C LEU A 61 5.24 -6.03 0.98
N HIS A 62 4.90 -5.95 2.26
CA HIS A 62 4.58 -7.09 3.10
C HIS A 62 3.08 -7.35 3.02
N VAL A 63 2.68 -8.49 2.46
CA VAL A 63 1.27 -8.87 2.30
C VAL A 63 0.92 -9.92 3.36
N ALA A 64 -0.20 -9.71 4.05
CA ALA A 64 -0.66 -10.66 5.07
C ALA A 64 -1.06 -12.01 4.44
N PRO A 65 -0.93 -13.14 5.16
CA PRO A 65 -1.35 -14.44 4.65
C PRO A 65 -2.82 -14.45 4.23
N GLY A 66 -3.10 -15.01 3.05
CA GLY A 66 -4.47 -15.12 2.52
C GLY A 66 -5.00 -13.85 1.82
N VAL A 67 -4.18 -12.79 1.74
CA VAL A 67 -4.51 -11.58 0.98
C VAL A 67 -4.00 -11.71 -0.46
N ASP A 68 -4.80 -11.23 -1.42
CA ASP A 68 -4.44 -11.23 -2.84
C ASP A 68 -3.26 -10.28 -3.11
N MET A 69 -2.12 -10.85 -3.50
CA MET A 69 -0.91 -10.08 -3.80
C MET A 69 -1.06 -9.20 -5.05
N ALA A 70 -1.80 -9.63 -6.06
CA ALA A 70 -1.99 -8.86 -7.29
C ALA A 70 -2.83 -7.61 -7.00
N LEU A 71 -3.88 -7.74 -6.18
CA LEU A 71 -4.65 -6.59 -5.70
C LEU A 71 -3.76 -5.61 -4.92
N MET A 72 -2.92 -6.10 -4.01
CA MET A 72 -2.04 -5.21 -3.23
C MET A 72 -1.03 -4.48 -4.12
N VAL A 73 -0.44 -5.16 -5.11
CA VAL A 73 0.47 -4.53 -6.08
C VAL A 73 -0.24 -3.46 -6.91
N ALA A 74 -1.45 -3.76 -7.41
CA ALA A 74 -2.24 -2.79 -8.17
C ALA A 74 -2.56 -1.52 -7.36
N LEU A 75 -2.89 -1.69 -6.07
CA LEU A 75 -3.09 -0.56 -5.15
C LEU A 75 -1.81 0.26 -4.96
N CYS A 76 -0.67 -0.39 -4.79
CA CYS A 76 0.61 0.31 -4.64
C CYS A 76 0.97 1.12 -5.90
N VAL A 77 0.72 0.60 -7.10
CA VAL A 77 0.92 1.34 -8.36
C VAL A 77 -0.03 2.54 -8.43
N ALA A 78 -1.31 2.35 -8.11
CA ALA A 78 -2.29 3.44 -8.12
C ALA A 78 -1.95 4.54 -7.11
N PHE A 79 -1.44 4.17 -5.93
CA PHE A 79 -1.02 5.13 -4.90
C PHE A 79 0.27 5.86 -5.28
N ASP A 80 1.23 5.17 -5.92
CA ASP A 80 2.44 5.80 -6.41
C ASP A 80 2.14 6.84 -7.48
N GLU A 81 1.30 6.51 -8.46
CA GLU A 81 0.86 7.44 -9.50
C GLU A 81 0.13 8.66 -8.90
N ALA A 82 -0.83 8.42 -8.00
CA ALA A 82 -1.59 9.49 -7.33
C ALA A 82 -0.72 10.42 -6.47
N ASN A 83 0.46 9.97 -6.03
CA ASN A 83 1.39 10.77 -5.26
C ASN A 83 2.54 11.36 -6.10
N ASN A 84 2.83 10.79 -7.27
CA ASN A 84 3.81 11.33 -8.23
C ASN A 84 3.26 12.48 -9.06
N GLU A 85 1.93 12.59 -9.23
CA GLU A 85 1.30 13.81 -9.76
C GLU A 85 1.33 14.93 -8.70
N LYS A 86 2.47 15.63 -8.61
CA LYS A 86 2.63 16.96 -8.01
C LYS A 86 3.33 17.91 -8.97
#